data_AF-A0A1I7XT67-F1
#
_entry.id   AF-A0A1I7XT67-F1
#
_cell.length_a   1.000
_cell.length_b   1.000
_cell.length_c   1.000
_cell.angle_alpha   90.00
_cell.angle_beta   90.00
_cell.angle_gamma   90.00
#
_symmetry.space_group_name_H-M   'P 1'
#
loop_
_entity.id
_entity.type
_entity.pdbx_description
1 polymer ?
#
loop_
_entity_poly.entity_id
_entity_poly.type
_entity_poly.pdbx_seq_one_letter_code
_entity_poly.pdbx_strand_id
1 'polypeptide(L)'
;MFDTDETAKTCASWEKFCVTAVNTINKAFTSVSRGCGERCSELCESLGYGHDQVNCDDCCEEDLCNANFSVQYYQGMMNRQYTSWTTPLPGELLWNRKNSYKFPY
;
A
#
# COMPACT_ATOMS: atom_id res chain seq x y z
N MET A 1 -1.83 15.92 21.18
CA MET A 1 -0.42 15.69 20.83
C MET A 1 -0.21 14.21 21.05
N PHE A 2 0.01 13.43 19.99
CA PHE A 2 0.11 11.97 20.10
C PHE A 2 1.38 11.62 20.88
N ASP A 3 1.24 10.75 21.86
CA ASP A 3 2.38 10.29 22.65
C ASP A 3 3.22 9.34 21.79
N THR A 4 4.42 9.79 21.43
CA THR A 4 5.37 9.01 20.64
C THR A 4 5.85 7.78 21.41
N ASP A 5 5.82 7.81 22.73
CA ASP A 5 6.34 6.72 23.57
C ASP A 5 5.37 5.52 23.64
N GLU A 6 4.06 5.75 23.49
CA GLU A 6 3.06 4.66 23.42
C GLU A 6 2.96 4.02 22.03
N THR A 7 3.44 4.69 20.98
CA THR A 7 3.24 4.27 19.58
C THR A 7 4.53 3.90 18.84
N ALA A 8 5.69 4.14 19.45
CA ALA A 8 6.99 3.73 18.94
C ALA A 8 7.42 2.38 19.54
N LYS A 9 8.17 1.61 18.75
CA LYS A 9 8.84 0.39 19.21
C LYS A 9 10.21 0.30 18.57
N THR A 10 11.16 -0.34 19.27
CA THR A 10 12.46 -0.67 18.68
C THR A 10 12.30 -1.81 17.67
N CYS A 11 12.85 -1.63 16.47
CA CYS A 11 12.90 -2.69 15.46
C CYS A 11 13.90 -3.78 15.83
N ALA A 12 13.71 -4.99 15.29
CA ALA A 12 14.73 -6.02 15.37
C ALA A 12 15.96 -5.64 14.53
N SER A 13 17.14 -6.15 14.88
CA SER A 13 18.40 -5.76 14.22
C SER A 13 18.49 -6.13 12.73
N TRP A 14 17.62 -7.01 12.25
CA TRP A 14 17.52 -7.43 10.85
C TRP A 14 16.39 -6.75 10.08
N GLU A 15 15.53 -5.98 10.77
CA GLU A 15 14.49 -5.14 10.15
C GLU A 15 15.10 -3.78 9.80
N LYS A 16 15.38 -3.56 8.52
CA LYS A 16 16.08 -2.35 8.04
C LYS A 16 15.16 -1.18 7.72
N PHE A 17 13.85 -1.42 7.63
CA PHE A 17 12.88 -0.44 7.15
C PHE A 17 11.80 -0.17 8.19
N CYS A 18 11.44 1.09 8.37
CA CYS A 18 10.16 1.50 8.90
C CYS A 18 9.11 1.41 7.78
N VAL A 19 8.01 0.73 8.04
CA VAL A 19 6.94 0.48 7.06
C VAL A 19 5.64 1.12 7.53
N THR A 20 4.93 1.79 6.63
CA THR A 20 3.52 2.17 6.78
C THR A 20 2.71 1.43 5.74
N ALA A 21 1.66 0.72 6.16
CA ALA A 21 0.71 0.10 5.25
C ALA A 21 -0.67 0.76 5.40
N VAL A 22 -1.23 1.21 4.28
CA VAL A 22 -2.60 1.72 4.19
C VAL A 22 -3.44 0.68 3.45
N ASN A 23 -4.45 0.16 4.12
CA ASN A 23 -5.45 -0.70 3.51
C ASN A 23 -6.69 0.09 3.12
N THR A 24 -7.21 -0.22 1.94
CA THR A 24 -8.47 0.32 1.43
C THR A 24 -9.34 -0.80 0.91
N ILE A 25 -10.66 -0.62 0.98
CA ILE A 25 -11.66 -1.48 0.34
C ILE A 25 -12.64 -0.57 -0.39
N ASN A 26 -12.87 -0.79 -1.68
CA ASN A 26 -13.76 0.05 -2.51
C ASN A 26 -13.37 1.54 -2.45
N LYS A 27 -12.06 1.83 -2.49
CA LYS A 27 -11.49 3.19 -2.36
C LYS A 27 -11.78 3.89 -1.02
N ALA A 28 -12.34 3.18 -0.05
CA ALA A 28 -12.53 3.67 1.30
C ALA A 28 -11.40 3.19 2.20
N PHE A 29 -10.92 4.08 3.07
CA PHE A 29 -9.91 3.79 4.08
C PHE A 29 -10.43 2.76 5.09
N THR A 30 -9.68 1.68 5.31
CA THR A 30 -10.09 0.62 6.27
C THR A 30 -9.14 0.50 7.45
N SER A 31 -7.82 0.53 7.22
CA SER A 31 -6.85 0.50 8.30
C SER A 31 -5.50 1.10 7.90
N VAL A 32 -4.76 1.57 8.90
CA VAL A 32 -3.34 1.89 8.80
C VAL A 32 -2.59 1.06 9.83
N SER A 33 -1.53 0.40 9.38
CA SER A 33 -0.56 -0.24 10.27
C SER A 33 0.80 0.38 10.04
N ARG A 34 1.60 0.39 11.10
CA ARG A 34 2.99 0.83 11.05
C ARG A 34 3.85 -0.15 11.82
N GLY A 35 5.06 -0.35 11.34
CA GLY A 35 5.97 -1.27 11.98
C GLY A 35 7.34 -1.23 11.33
N CYS A 36 8.07 -2.29 11.59
CA CYS A 36 9.39 -2.54 11.05
C CYS A 36 9.28 -3.68 10.02
N GLY A 37 10.15 -3.67 9.02
CA GLY A 37 10.18 -4.67 7.98
C GLY A 37 11.62 -5.02 7.58
N GLU A 38 11.86 -6.30 7.31
CA GLU A 38 13.12 -6.77 6.72
C GLU A 38 13.27 -6.34 5.26
N ARG A 39 12.13 -6.23 4.59
CA ARG A 39 11.99 -5.81 3.19
C ARG A 39 10.82 -4.85 3.11
N CYS A 40 10.88 -3.98 2.14
CA CYS A 40 9.75 -3.15 1.75
C CYS A 40 9.49 -3.30 0.25
N SER A 41 8.21 -3.35 -0.11
CA SER A 41 7.74 -3.19 -1.48
C SER A 41 6.88 -1.93 -1.52
N GLU A 42 7.39 -0.81 -2.06
CA GLU A 42 6.62 0.43 -2.20
C GLU A 42 5.60 0.32 -3.35
N LEU A 43 4.71 -0.66 -3.24
CA LEU A 43 3.69 -0.96 -4.22
C LEU A 43 2.32 -0.84 -3.57
N CYS A 44 1.36 -0.38 -4.38
CA CYS A 44 -0.05 -0.50 -4.06
C CYS A 44 -0.58 -1.75 -4.76
N GLU A 45 -0.59 -2.86 -4.04
CA GLU A 45 -1.04 -4.15 -4.57
C GLU A 45 -2.54 -4.32 -4.31
N SER A 46 -3.30 -4.62 -5.37
CA SER A 46 -4.70 -4.99 -5.22
C SER A 46 -4.82 -6.49 -4.96
N LEU A 47 -5.52 -6.85 -3.87
CA LEU A 47 -5.72 -8.22 -3.45
C LEU A 47 -7.13 -8.69 -3.83
N GLY A 48 -7.21 -9.74 -4.65
CA GLY A 48 -8.45 -10.48 -4.94
C GLY A 48 -9.17 -10.11 -6.24
N TYR A 49 -9.60 -11.11 -7.00
CA TYR A 49 -10.31 -10.91 -8.26
C TYR A 49 -11.73 -10.34 -8.04
N GLY A 50 -11.90 -9.04 -8.32
CA GLY A 50 -13.19 -8.35 -8.20
C GLY A 50 -13.49 -7.79 -6.80
N HIS A 51 -12.52 -7.84 -5.88
CA HIS A 51 -12.58 -7.10 -4.64
C HIS A 51 -11.60 -5.92 -4.73
N ASP A 52 -12.09 -4.70 -4.56
CA ASP A 52 -11.26 -3.48 -4.59
C ASP A 52 -10.50 -3.30 -3.27
N GLN A 53 -9.90 -4.38 -2.74
CA GLN A 53 -9.00 -4.28 -1.61
C GLN A 53 -7.60 -3.93 -2.13
N VAL A 54 -7.04 -2.82 -1.66
CA VAL A 54 -5.68 -2.39 -2.02
C VAL A 54 -4.87 -2.16 -0.75
N ASN A 55 -3.69 -2.76 -0.69
CA ASN A 55 -2.68 -2.49 0.33
C ASN A 55 -1.57 -1.65 -0.30
N CYS A 56 -1.34 -0.46 0.24
CA CYS A 56 -0.29 0.45 -0.20
C CYS A 56 0.76 0.58 0.91
N ASP A 57 1.99 0.23 0.61
CA ASP A 57 3.11 0.36 1.54
C ASP A 57 4.00 1.57 1.18
N ASP A 58 4.48 2.29 2.19
CA ASP A 58 5.47 3.36 2.08
C ASP A 58 6.54 3.15 3.15
N CYS A 59 7.80 3.33 2.77
CA CYS A 59 8.92 2.88 3.60
C CYS A 59 10.06 3.87 3.64
N CYS A 60 10.84 3.75 4.71
CA CYS A 60 12.00 4.59 4.93
C CYS A 60 12.95 3.89 5.91
N GLU A 61 14.22 4.29 5.91
CA GLU A 61 15.29 3.61 6.67
C GLU A 61 15.68 4.35 7.96
N GLU A 62 15.26 5.61 8.10
CA GLU A 62 15.62 6.45 9.25
C GLU A 62 14.72 6.15 10.47
N ASP A 63 15.25 6.37 11.67
CA ASP A 63 14.49 6.18 12.90
C ASP A 63 13.24 7.07 12.93
N LEU A 64 12.08 6.46 13.19
CA LEU A 64 10.77 7.13 13.28
C LEU A 64 10.36 7.94 12.04
N CYS A 65 10.94 7.66 10.88
CA CYS A 65 10.63 8.37 9.63
C CYS A 65 9.16 8.21 9.18
N ASN A 66 8.48 7.15 9.61
CA ASN A 66 7.07 6.90 9.35
C ASN A 66 6.12 7.51 10.40
N ALA A 67 6.55 8.54 11.14
CA ALA A 67 5.75 9.21 12.17
C ALA A 67 4.66 10.17 11.61
N ASN A 68 4.42 10.21 10.30
CA ASN A 68 3.41 11.10 9.72
C ASN A 68 1.99 10.52 9.85
N PHE A 69 1.20 11.04 10.80
CA PHE A 69 -0.20 10.66 11.04
C PHE A 69 -1.25 11.49 10.28
N SER A 70 -0.83 12.33 9.34
CA SER A 70 -1.76 13.21 8.62
C SER A 70 -2.64 12.44 7.63
N VAL A 71 -3.92 12.84 7.54
CA VAL A 71 -4.85 12.28 6.55
C VAL A 71 -4.37 12.57 5.13
N GLN A 72 -3.75 13.73 4.90
CA GLN A 72 -3.20 14.14 3.61
C GLN A 72 -2.11 13.18 3.13
N TYR A 73 -1.24 12.74 4.04
CA TYR A 73 -0.21 11.75 3.73
C TYR A 73 -0.81 10.42 3.27
N TYR A 74 -1.80 9.89 4.02
CA TYR A 74 -2.47 8.64 3.62
C TYR A 74 -3.24 8.78 2.30
N GLN A 75 -3.86 9.94 2.05
CA GLN A 75 -4.48 10.23 0.75
C GLN A 75 -3.46 10.20 -0.39
N GLY A 76 -2.25 10.73 -0.16
CA GLY A 76 -1.14 10.64 -1.10
C GLY A 76 -0.73 9.21 -1.42
N MET A 77 -0.61 8.35 -0.39
CA MET A 77 -0.34 6.93 -0.58
C MET A 77 -1.45 6.23 -1.38
N MET A 78 -2.72 6.46 -1.02
CA MET A 78 -3.87 5.86 -1.71
C MET A 78 -3.98 6.28 -3.18
N ASN A 79 -3.53 7.49 -3.55
CA ASN A 79 -3.55 7.93 -4.96
C ASN A 79 -2.62 7.11 -5.87
N ARG A 80 -1.67 6.35 -5.30
CA ARG A 80 -0.80 5.44 -6.05
C ARG A 80 -1.52 4.10 -6.38
N GLN A 81 -2.74 3.89 -5.88
CA GLN A 81 -3.50 2.66 -6.12
C GLN A 81 -3.77 2.46 -7.61
N TYR A 82 -3.47 1.26 -8.11
CA TYR A 82 -3.86 0.82 -9.45
C TYR A 82 -4.71 -0.44 -9.31
N THR A 83 -5.99 -0.37 -9.69
CA THR A 83 -6.88 -1.53 -9.72
C THR A 83 -6.83 -2.18 -11.10
N SER A 84 -6.19 -3.35 -11.20
CA SER A 84 -6.07 -4.09 -12.46
C SER A 84 -7.41 -4.65 -12.97
N TRP A 85 -8.44 -4.74 -12.10
CA TRP A 85 -9.74 -5.34 -12.41
C TRP A 85 -10.68 -4.48 -13.26
N THR A 86 -10.41 -3.17 -13.38
CA THR A 86 -11.16 -2.26 -14.27
C THR A 86 -10.30 -1.81 -15.46
N THR A 87 -8.97 -1.93 -15.34
CA THR A 87 -8.03 -1.54 -16.39
C THR A 87 -6.83 -2.50 -16.39
N PRO A 88 -6.55 -3.21 -17.51
CA PRO A 88 -5.44 -4.16 -17.58
C PRO A 88 -4.11 -3.46 -17.31
N LEU A 89 -3.12 -4.17 -16.73
CA LEU A 89 -1.78 -3.62 -16.59
C LEU A 89 -1.17 -3.34 -17.99
N PRO A 90 -0.26 -2.34 -18.12
CA PRO A 90 0.34 -2.01 -19.42
C PRO A 90 0.97 -3.21 -20.13
N GLY A 91 1.58 -4.13 -19.39
CA GLY A 91 2.17 -5.37 -19.93
C GLY A 91 1.14 -6.43 -20.35
N GLU A 92 -0.08 -6.38 -19.84
CA GLU A 92 -1.13 -7.38 -20.09
C GLU A 92 -2.02 -7.01 -21.28
N LEU A 93 -2.01 -5.74 -21.71
CA LEU A 93 -2.85 -5.23 -22.81
C LEU A 93 -2.76 -6.07 -24.09
N LEU A 94 -1.55 -6.39 -24.53
CA LEU A 94 -1.31 -7.15 -25.77
C LEU A 94 -1.79 -8.60 -25.64
N TRP A 95 -1.53 -9.23 -24.49
CA TRP A 95 -1.94 -10.62 -24.24
C TRP A 95 -3.45 -10.74 -24.08
N ASN A 96 -4.09 -9.80 -23.38
CA ASN A 96 -5.55 -9.76 -23.21
C ASN A 96 -6.27 -9.57 -24.55
N ARG A 97 -5.77 -8.66 -25.41
CA ARG A 97 -6.28 -8.48 -26.78
C ARG A 97 -6.14 -9.75 -27.62
N LYS A 98 -5.00 -10.43 -27.53
CA LYS A 98 -4.74 -11.67 -28.28
C LYS A 98 -5.66 -12.81 -27.86
N ASN A 99 -6.01 -12.89 -26.58
CA ASN A 99 -6.82 -13.97 -26.01
C ASN A 99 -8.31 -13.60 -25.82
N SER A 100 -8.75 -12.44 -26.33
CA SER A 100 -10.14 -11.96 -26.24
C SER A 100 -10.68 -11.84 -24.81
N TYR A 101 -9.81 -11.62 -23.82
CA TYR A 101 -10.24 -11.30 -22.46
C TYR A 101 -10.75 -9.86 -22.40
N LYS A 102 -11.99 -9.69 -21.91
CA LYS A 102 -12.59 -8.38 -21.64
C LYS A 102 -12.69 -8.20 -20.14
N PHE A 103 -12.16 -7.09 -19.63
CA PHE A 103 -12.37 -6.72 -18.24
C PHE A 103 -13.83 -6.28 -18.03
N PRO A 104 -14.46 -6.68 -16.93
CA PRO A 104 -15.76 -6.16 -16.55
C PRO A 104 -15.62 -4.66 -16.25
N TYR A 105 -16.37 -3.86 -17.00
CA TYR A 105 -16.49 -2.41 -16.84
C TYR A 105 -17.67 -2.06 -15.93
#